data_AF-A0A920NWK5-F1
#
_entry.id   AF-A0A920NWK5-F1
#
_cell.length_a   1.000
_cell.length_b   1.000
_cell.length_c   1.000
_cell.angle_alpha   90.00
_cell.angle_beta   90.00
_cell.angle_gamma   90.00
#
_symmetry.space_group_name_H-M   'P 1'
#
loop_
_entity.id
_entity.type
_entity.pdbx_description
1 polymer ?
#
loop_
_entity_poly.entity_id
_entity_poly.type
_entity_poly.pdbx_seq_one_letter_code
_entity_poly.pdbx_strand_id
1 'polypeptide(L)'
;MGYKTSKRKKRLRQSNKPNSRIVGILKKSKSNRYRVIDSYSEESYKISVKELRKAFVGDKVQCSLTPKRWVQIEKVLESNTTSFIGKLEKFGKSYKALPLDSGRHNYVNINGKVPNAFKISNLVKVKVTQQPTSRSSAKGYIEKVLDNKNPETAANEIAISRFNLRNSWHKNIVNEVKKIQRLDPLLPGTRRDLSSLPFVTIDGKNAKDFDDAVYAEETNKGGYNLYVAIADVSHFVSIDSFIDQEARNRGLPFTLQTKLFLCCQEN
;
A
#
# COMPACT_ATOMS: atom_id res chain seq x y z
N MET A 1 27.46 76.46 -8.19
CA MET A 1 26.13 76.38 -7.54
C MET A 1 25.39 75.16 -8.05
N GLY A 2 24.93 74.26 -7.18
CA GLY A 2 24.03 73.14 -7.55
C GLY A 2 24.46 71.75 -7.08
N TYR A 3 24.49 71.51 -5.77
CA TYR A 3 24.61 70.16 -5.20
C TYR A 3 23.27 69.41 -5.34
N LYS A 4 23.24 68.27 -6.05
CA LYS A 4 22.10 67.34 -6.06
C LYS A 4 22.26 66.29 -4.96
N THR A 5 21.49 66.43 -3.88
CA THR A 5 21.39 65.43 -2.80
C THR A 5 20.53 64.24 -3.23
N SER A 6 21.14 63.06 -3.39
CA SER A 6 20.44 61.78 -3.58
C SER A 6 20.05 61.18 -2.22
N LYS A 7 18.77 61.29 -1.84
CA LYS A 7 18.21 60.62 -0.65
C LYS A 7 18.04 59.12 -0.91
N ARG A 8 18.93 58.29 -0.35
CA ARG A 8 18.75 56.84 -0.22
C ARG A 8 17.50 56.53 0.61
N LYS A 9 16.42 56.07 -0.02
CA LYS A 9 15.29 55.45 0.68
C LYS A 9 15.71 54.09 1.23
N LYS A 10 15.96 54.01 2.55
CA LYS A 10 16.02 52.75 3.31
C LYS A 10 14.67 52.04 3.13
N ARG A 11 14.64 50.95 2.36
CA ARG A 11 13.53 49.99 2.35
C ARG A 11 13.49 49.33 3.74
N LEU A 12 12.54 49.76 4.56
CA LEU A 12 12.15 49.08 5.79
C LEU A 12 11.82 47.63 5.46
N ARG A 13 12.52 46.70 6.12
CA ARG A 13 12.21 45.26 6.09
C ARG A 13 10.81 45.09 6.66
N GLN A 14 9.84 44.82 5.80
CA GLN A 14 8.50 44.46 6.24
C GLN A 14 8.53 43.09 6.94
N SER A 15 7.84 43.10 8.07
CA SER A 15 7.72 42.11 9.14
C SER A 15 7.38 40.69 8.70
N ASN A 16 7.95 39.73 9.43
CA ASN A 16 7.62 38.30 9.45
C ASN A 16 6.10 38.07 9.41
N LYS A 17 5.61 37.47 8.32
CA LYS A 17 4.31 36.78 8.34
C LYS A 17 4.42 35.50 9.18
N PRO A 18 3.33 35.08 9.85
CA PRO A 18 3.34 33.88 10.68
C PRO A 18 3.71 32.66 9.82
N ASN A 19 4.57 31.80 10.35
CA ASN A 19 4.90 30.50 9.77
C ASN A 19 3.60 29.74 9.50
N SER A 20 3.10 29.79 8.26
CA SER A 20 1.98 28.96 7.84
C SER A 20 2.47 27.51 7.89
N ARG A 21 2.13 26.82 8.98
CA ARG A 21 2.38 25.39 9.10
C ARG A 21 1.41 24.66 8.18
N ILE A 22 1.95 23.78 7.36
CA ILE A 22 1.20 22.93 6.44
C ILE A 22 1.31 21.51 6.96
N VAL A 23 0.19 20.79 6.94
CA VAL A 23 0.18 19.35 7.19
C VAL A 23 -0.20 18.67 5.88
N GLY A 24 0.63 17.73 5.43
CA GLY A 24 0.41 17.11 4.14
C GLY A 24 1.15 15.79 3.96
N ILE A 25 0.92 15.15 2.82
CA ILE A 25 1.51 13.86 2.47
C ILE A 25 2.68 14.07 1.53
N LEU A 26 3.85 13.50 1.85
CA LEU A 26 4.99 13.49 0.95
C LEU A 26 4.73 12.52 -0.21
N LYS A 27 4.60 13.05 -1.44
CA LYS A 27 4.37 12.27 -2.65
C LYS A 27 5.48 12.46 -3.68
N LYS A 28 5.63 11.46 -4.53
CA LYS A 28 6.48 11.49 -5.71
C LYS A 28 5.60 11.58 -6.96
N SER A 29 5.81 12.60 -7.79
CA SER A 29 5.08 12.77 -9.04
C SER A 29 5.55 11.79 -10.11
N LYS A 30 4.72 11.60 -11.16
CA LYS A 30 5.09 10.85 -12.38
C LYS A 30 6.36 11.40 -13.04
N SER A 31 6.62 12.70 -12.93
CA SER A 31 7.83 13.38 -13.41
C SER A 31 9.05 13.25 -12.48
N ASN A 32 9.04 12.28 -11.54
CA ASN A 32 10.13 11.99 -10.62
C ASN A 32 10.48 13.16 -9.67
N ARG A 33 9.55 14.10 -9.46
CA ARG A 33 9.70 15.23 -8.53
C ARG A 33 8.97 14.94 -7.23
N TYR A 34 9.57 15.35 -6.13
CA TYR A 34 8.95 15.19 -4.81
C TYR A 34 8.15 16.45 -4.46
N ARG A 35 7.01 16.25 -3.81
CA ARG A 35 6.11 17.31 -3.37
C ARG A 35 5.41 16.92 -2.08
N VAL A 36 5.01 17.91 -1.29
CA VAL A 36 4.05 17.70 -0.20
C VAL A 36 2.70 18.22 -0.69
N ILE A 37 1.67 17.37 -0.61
CA ILE A 37 0.29 17.75 -0.91
C ILE A 37 -0.38 18.08 0.41
N ASP A 38 -0.83 19.32 0.56
CA ASP A 38 -1.56 19.77 1.75
C ASP A 38 -2.85 18.96 1.90
N SER A 39 -3.12 18.49 3.12
CA SER A 39 -4.30 17.68 3.42
C SER A 39 -5.60 18.48 3.37
N TYR A 40 -5.55 19.81 3.49
CA TYR A 40 -6.75 20.65 3.50
C TYR A 40 -7.01 21.32 2.16
N SER A 41 -6.01 21.99 1.59
CA SER A 41 -6.16 22.75 0.35
C SER A 41 -5.90 21.93 -0.92
N GLU A 42 -5.39 20.70 -0.77
CA GLU A 42 -4.86 19.86 -1.86
C GLU A 42 -3.74 20.53 -2.70
N GLU A 43 -3.24 21.69 -2.27
CA GLU A 43 -2.17 22.39 -2.97
C GLU A 43 -0.85 21.60 -2.88
N SER A 44 -0.08 21.64 -3.96
CA SER A 44 1.19 20.91 -4.07
C SER A 44 2.41 21.82 -3.90
N TYR A 45 3.23 21.51 -2.90
CA TYR A 45 4.42 22.29 -2.56
C TYR A 45 5.71 21.58 -2.93
N LYS A 46 6.69 22.34 -3.42
CA LYS A 46 8.02 21.81 -3.77
C LYS A 46 8.84 21.55 -2.51
N ILE A 47 9.59 20.46 -2.49
CA ILE A 47 10.49 20.09 -1.40
C ILE A 47 11.93 19.96 -1.91
N SER A 48 12.89 20.35 -1.08
CA SER A 48 14.31 20.21 -1.43
C SER A 48 14.82 18.79 -1.16
N VAL A 49 15.88 18.39 -1.87
CA VAL A 49 16.49 17.06 -1.69
C VAL A 49 17.00 16.81 -0.26
N LYS A 50 17.42 17.87 0.44
CA LYS A 50 17.90 17.77 1.83
C LYS A 50 16.77 17.34 2.78
N GLU A 51 15.56 17.83 2.53
CA GLU A 51 14.39 17.56 3.36
C GLU A 51 13.87 16.14 3.17
N LEU A 52 14.04 15.55 1.97
CA LEU A 52 13.63 14.18 1.69
C LEU A 52 14.26 13.16 2.66
N ARG A 53 15.50 13.41 3.10
CA ARG A 53 16.21 12.54 4.05
C ARG A 53 15.50 12.36 5.40
N LYS A 54 14.50 13.19 5.71
CA LYS A 54 13.78 13.19 7.00
C LYS A 54 12.51 12.33 7.01
N ALA A 55 11.95 11.95 5.86
CA ALA A 55 10.66 11.26 5.78
C ALA A 55 10.52 10.46 4.49
N PHE A 56 9.87 9.30 4.52
CA PHE A 56 9.60 8.49 3.34
C PHE A 56 8.41 9.01 2.53
N VAL A 57 8.35 8.60 1.26
CA VAL A 57 7.17 8.84 0.43
C VAL A 57 5.97 8.12 1.05
N GLY A 58 4.84 8.81 1.17
CA GLY A 58 3.64 8.33 1.84
C GLY A 58 3.51 8.81 3.28
N ASP A 59 4.59 9.30 3.92
CA ASP A 59 4.52 9.80 5.28
C ASP A 59 3.73 11.12 5.35
N LYS A 60 3.00 11.28 6.47
CA LYS A 60 2.30 12.52 6.80
C LYS A 60 3.24 13.43 7.57
N VAL A 61 3.47 14.63 7.06
CA VAL A 61 4.50 15.55 7.56
C VAL A 61 3.91 16.91 7.89
N GLN A 62 4.38 17.49 8.98
CA GLN A 62 4.19 18.90 9.30
C GLN A 62 5.38 19.69 8.76
N CYS A 63 5.09 20.72 7.97
CA CYS A 63 6.06 21.54 7.28
C CYS A 63 5.86 23.03 7.57
N SER A 64 6.94 23.81 7.46
CA SER A 64 6.88 25.26 7.28
C SER A 64 7.26 25.66 5.86
N LEU A 65 6.86 26.87 5.45
CA LEU A 65 7.19 27.43 4.14
C LEU A 65 8.39 28.37 4.22
N THR A 66 9.34 28.16 3.30
CA THR A 66 10.40 29.12 3.01
C THR A 66 9.85 30.34 2.25
N PRO A 67 10.62 31.45 2.16
CA PRO A 67 10.23 32.61 1.35
C PRO A 67 9.97 32.30 -0.14
N LYS A 68 10.56 31.20 -0.66
CA LYS A 68 10.33 30.70 -2.02
C LYS A 68 9.10 29.80 -2.15
N ARG A 69 8.30 29.65 -1.08
CA ARG A 69 7.18 28.69 -0.94
C ARG A 69 7.58 27.23 -1.11
N TRP A 70 8.79 26.85 -0.72
CA TRP A 70 9.20 25.45 -0.61
C TRP A 70 8.98 24.97 0.82
N VAL A 71 8.61 23.70 0.97
CA VAL A 71 8.40 23.08 2.29
C VAL A 71 9.70 22.68 2.96
N GLN A 72 9.75 22.90 4.26
CA GLN A 72 10.74 22.35 5.18
C GLN A 72 10.04 21.46 6.19
N ILE A 73 10.44 20.20 6.28
CA ILE A 73 9.85 19.23 7.20
C ILE A 73 10.35 19.55 8.61
N GLU A 74 9.39 19.88 9.49
CA GLU A 74 9.60 20.10 10.91
C GLU A 74 9.47 18.78 11.68
N LYS A 75 8.40 18.03 11.37
CA LYS A 75 8.06 16.80 12.08
C LYS A 75 7.33 15.81 11.16
N VAL A 76 7.61 14.53 11.32
CA VAL A 76 6.80 13.44 10.76
C VAL A 76 5.71 13.11 11.77
N LEU A 77 4.44 13.22 11.36
CA LEU A 77 3.27 12.95 12.20
C LEU A 77 2.89 11.47 12.17
N GLU A 78 2.87 10.88 10.98
CA GLU A 78 2.54 9.47 10.77
C GLU A 78 3.56 8.87 9.80
N SER A 79 4.22 7.79 10.22
CA SER A 79 5.17 7.04 9.41
C SER A 79 4.49 5.81 8.81
N ASN A 80 4.36 5.80 7.49
CA ASN A 80 3.63 4.75 6.78
C ASN A 80 4.56 3.67 6.22
N THR A 81 5.86 3.95 6.14
CA THR A 81 6.84 3.00 5.58
C THR A 81 7.43 2.11 6.69
N THR A 82 6.86 0.91 6.87
CA THR A 82 7.39 -0.11 7.80
C THR A 82 8.32 -1.12 7.11
N SER A 83 8.09 -1.36 5.82
CA SER A 83 8.94 -2.16 4.96
C SER A 83 8.90 -1.64 3.53
N PHE A 84 9.93 -1.95 2.74
CA PHE A 84 9.99 -1.60 1.33
C PHE A 84 10.86 -2.59 0.55
N ILE A 85 10.66 -2.63 -0.76
CA ILE A 85 11.58 -3.31 -1.68
C ILE A 85 12.56 -2.32 -2.28
N GLY A 86 13.83 -2.70 -2.28
CA GLY A 86 14.91 -1.84 -2.72
C GLY A 86 16.12 -2.59 -3.25
N LYS A 87 17.05 -1.83 -3.82
CA LYS A 87 18.36 -2.33 -4.25
C LYS A 87 19.35 -2.22 -3.10
N LEU A 88 20.11 -3.27 -2.85
CA LEU A 88 21.20 -3.23 -1.88
C LEU A 88 22.48 -2.74 -2.57
N GLU A 89 23.10 -1.70 -2.03
CA GLU A 89 24.39 -1.16 -2.46
C GLU A 89 25.41 -1.25 -1.31
N LYS A 90 26.66 -1.61 -1.65
CA LYS A 90 27.77 -1.66 -0.70
C LYS A 90 28.42 -0.27 -0.59
N PHE A 91 28.58 0.22 0.64
CA PHE A 91 29.22 1.49 0.96
C PHE A 91 30.35 1.24 1.97
N GLY A 92 31.57 1.05 1.47
CA GLY A 92 32.73 0.69 2.28
C GLY A 92 32.51 -0.65 3.00
N LYS A 93 32.51 -0.61 4.34
CA LYS A 93 32.24 -1.77 5.22
C LYS A 93 30.76 -1.96 5.55
N SER A 94 29.89 -1.08 5.07
CA SER A 94 28.45 -1.08 5.38
C SER A 94 27.59 -1.35 4.14
N TYR A 95 26.33 -1.71 4.35
CA TYR A 95 25.36 -1.90 3.29
C TYR A 95 24.21 -0.90 3.44
N LYS A 96 23.72 -0.40 2.30
CA LYS A 96 22.58 0.52 2.23
C LYS A 96 21.54 -0.05 1.29
N ALA A 97 20.28 0.00 1.70
CA ALA A 97 19.16 -0.33 0.84
C ALA A 97 18.52 0.94 0.28
N LEU A 98 18.31 0.96 -1.03
CA LEU A 98 17.71 2.04 -1.79
C LEU A 98 16.29 1.66 -2.16
N PRO A 99 15.25 2.28 -1.57
CA PRO A 99 13.87 2.01 -1.96
C PRO A 99 13.66 2.28 -3.44
N LEU A 100 12.89 1.43 -4.13
CA LEU A 100 12.60 1.63 -5.56
C LEU A 100 11.87 2.96 -5.81
N ASP A 101 11.01 3.38 -4.89
CA ASP A 101 10.22 4.60 -5.04
C ASP A 101 11.00 5.88 -4.71
N SER A 102 11.80 5.93 -3.65
CA SER A 102 12.52 7.16 -3.25
C SER A 102 13.99 7.19 -3.68
N GLY A 103 14.54 6.07 -4.16
CA GLY A 103 15.92 5.95 -4.59
C GLY A 103 16.94 6.37 -3.52
N ARG A 104 17.97 7.10 -3.95
CA ARG A 104 19.13 7.52 -3.12
C ARG A 104 18.83 8.59 -2.08
N HIS A 105 17.67 9.23 -2.12
CA HIS A 105 17.36 10.32 -1.19
C HIS A 105 17.03 9.81 0.21
N ASN A 106 16.52 8.58 0.32
CA ASN A 106 16.06 7.96 1.58
C ASN A 106 16.59 6.53 1.69
N TYR A 107 17.91 6.37 1.63
CA TYR A 107 18.50 5.06 1.86
C TYR A 107 18.33 4.64 3.32
N VAL A 108 18.28 3.33 3.54
CA VAL A 108 18.25 2.71 4.86
C VAL A 108 19.56 1.99 5.11
N ASN A 109 20.21 2.29 6.23
CA ASN A 109 21.41 1.57 6.65
C ASN A 109 21.00 0.17 7.12
N ILE A 110 21.65 -0.84 6.56
CA ILE A 110 21.37 -2.24 6.90
C ILE A 110 22.24 -2.66 8.06
N ASN A 111 21.59 -3.08 9.14
CA ASN A 111 22.20 -3.70 10.30
C ASN A 111 22.14 -5.23 10.15
N GLY A 112 23.18 -5.92 10.61
CA GLY A 112 23.23 -7.38 10.65
C GLY A 112 24.00 -8.01 9.49
N LYS A 113 23.95 -9.35 9.43
CA LYS A 113 24.67 -10.13 8.42
C LYS A 113 23.96 -10.00 7.06
N VAL A 114 24.71 -9.61 6.04
CA VAL A 114 24.28 -9.73 4.64
C VAL A 114 24.79 -11.07 4.12
N PRO A 115 23.95 -11.90 3.48
CA PRO A 115 24.40 -13.19 2.96
C PRO A 115 25.59 -13.04 1.99
N ASN A 116 26.64 -13.84 2.16
CA ASN A 116 27.86 -13.77 1.34
C ASN A 116 27.61 -14.03 -0.16
N ALA A 117 26.53 -14.73 -0.51
CA ALA A 117 26.14 -15.05 -1.89
C ALA A 117 25.44 -13.89 -2.65
N PHE A 118 25.43 -12.68 -2.10
CA PHE A 118 24.64 -11.59 -2.66
C PHE A 118 25.34 -10.88 -3.82
N LYS A 119 24.79 -11.00 -5.03
CA LYS A 119 25.21 -10.19 -6.18
C LYS A 119 24.71 -8.74 -6.00
N ILE A 120 25.61 -7.78 -6.19
CA ILE A 120 25.33 -6.33 -6.16
C ILE A 120 24.40 -6.00 -7.33
N SER A 121 23.09 -6.15 -7.13
CA SER A 121 21.98 -5.76 -8.02
C SER A 121 20.66 -6.42 -7.61
N ASN A 122 20.70 -7.45 -6.76
CA ASN A 122 19.51 -8.15 -6.28
C ASN A 122 18.57 -7.20 -5.52
N LEU A 123 17.28 -7.44 -5.69
CA LEU A 123 16.24 -6.76 -4.92
C LEU A 123 16.10 -7.42 -3.55
N VAL A 124 15.87 -6.60 -2.53
CA VAL A 124 15.66 -7.05 -1.15
C VAL A 124 14.42 -6.39 -0.59
N LYS A 125 13.65 -7.16 0.17
CA LYS A 125 12.64 -6.63 1.07
C LYS A 125 13.32 -6.30 2.39
N VAL A 126 13.22 -5.04 2.80
CA VAL A 126 13.85 -4.50 4.00
C VAL A 126 12.78 -4.10 4.99
N LYS A 127 12.95 -4.52 6.24
CA LYS A 127 12.13 -4.05 7.35
C LYS A 127 12.82 -2.86 8.03
N VAL A 128 12.11 -1.75 8.17
CA VAL A 128 12.60 -0.54 8.82
C VAL A 128 12.45 -0.70 10.33
N THR A 129 13.57 -0.58 11.05
CA THR A 129 13.61 -0.64 12.52
C THR A 129 13.73 0.73 13.16
N GLN A 130 14.30 1.69 12.42
CA GLN A 130 14.41 3.07 12.86
C GLN A 130 14.05 4.00 11.69
N GLN A 131 13.06 4.85 11.91
CA GLN A 131 12.65 5.89 10.94
C GLN A 131 13.73 6.99 10.83
N PRO A 132 13.85 7.65 9.67
CA PRO A 132 14.77 8.77 9.52
C PRO A 132 14.34 9.95 10.39
N THR A 133 15.32 10.72 10.87
CA THR A 133 15.09 11.98 11.58
C THR A 133 15.99 13.06 10.98
N SER A 134 15.87 14.29 11.48
CA SER A 134 16.80 15.37 11.12
C SER A 134 18.26 15.08 11.50
N ARG A 135 18.51 14.16 12.44
CA ARG A 135 19.84 13.86 12.99
C ARG A 135 20.36 12.48 12.60
N SER A 136 19.49 11.55 12.23
CA SER A 136 19.85 10.15 12.00
C SER A 136 19.22 9.60 10.73
N SER A 137 20.00 8.87 9.94
CA SER A 137 19.47 8.06 8.84
C SER A 137 18.62 6.90 9.36
N ALA A 138 17.71 6.42 8.52
CA ALA A 138 16.92 5.22 8.79
C ALA A 138 17.82 3.98 8.93
N LYS A 139 17.38 3.04 9.75
CA LYS A 139 18.02 1.72 9.93
C LYS A 139 17.02 0.61 9.71
N GLY A 140 17.51 -0.54 9.27
CA GLY A 140 16.69 -1.72 9.03
C GLY A 140 17.54 -2.96 8.85
N TYR A 141 16.88 -4.07 8.54
CA TYR A 141 17.52 -5.33 8.20
C TYR A 141 16.84 -5.97 7.00
N ILE A 142 17.55 -6.88 6.33
CA ILE A 142 17.02 -7.62 5.19
C ILE A 142 16.06 -8.70 5.72
N GLU A 143 14.77 -8.56 5.40
CA GLU A 143 13.75 -9.56 5.72
C GLU A 143 13.79 -10.70 4.70
N LYS A 144 13.92 -10.38 3.42
CA LYS A 144 13.91 -11.35 2.33
C LYS A 144 14.76 -10.88 1.16
N VAL A 145 15.54 -11.77 0.57
CA VAL A 145 16.18 -11.56 -0.73
C VAL A 145 15.20 -12.01 -1.80
N LEU A 146 14.91 -11.14 -2.77
CA LEU A 146 14.09 -11.51 -3.92
C LEU A 146 14.98 -12.18 -4.96
N ASP A 147 14.56 -13.36 -5.42
CA ASP A 147 15.27 -14.09 -6.47
C ASP A 147 14.98 -13.46 -7.83
N ASN A 148 16.04 -13.05 -8.52
CA ASN A 148 15.94 -12.49 -9.87
C ASN A 148 15.65 -13.57 -10.93
N LYS A 149 15.70 -14.86 -10.59
CA LYS A 149 15.40 -15.95 -11.54
C LYS A 149 13.92 -16.04 -11.89
N ASN A 150 13.02 -15.54 -11.03
CA ASN A 150 11.58 -15.52 -11.29
C ASN A 150 11.07 -14.06 -11.30
N PRO A 151 11.04 -13.39 -12.46
CA PRO A 151 10.67 -11.99 -12.56
C PRO A 151 9.22 -11.73 -12.15
N GLU A 152 8.31 -12.68 -12.36
CA GLU A 152 6.88 -12.55 -12.00
C GLU A 152 6.71 -12.51 -10.48
N THR A 153 7.40 -13.40 -9.76
CA THR A 153 7.39 -13.42 -8.29
C THR A 153 7.96 -12.12 -7.72
N ALA A 154 9.05 -11.62 -8.31
CA ALA A 154 9.62 -10.33 -7.92
C ALA A 154 8.66 -9.17 -8.21
N ALA A 155 7.99 -9.16 -9.37
CA ALA A 155 6.99 -8.15 -9.71
C ALA A 155 5.81 -8.15 -8.74
N ASN A 156 5.32 -9.33 -8.34
CA ASN A 156 4.24 -9.46 -7.37
C ASN A 156 4.64 -8.88 -6.00
N GLU A 157 5.83 -9.23 -5.51
CA GLU A 157 6.34 -8.70 -4.25
C GLU A 157 6.49 -7.17 -4.28
N ILE A 158 6.98 -6.62 -5.41
CA ILE A 158 7.06 -5.17 -5.63
C ILE A 158 5.67 -4.53 -5.54
N ALA A 159 4.67 -5.10 -6.23
CA ALA A 159 3.31 -4.58 -6.20
C ALA A 159 2.72 -4.60 -4.79
N ILE A 160 2.84 -5.74 -4.10
CA ILE A 160 2.37 -5.90 -2.72
C ILE A 160 3.01 -4.87 -1.79
N SER A 161 4.34 -4.72 -1.86
CA SER A 161 5.05 -3.77 -1.00
C SER A 161 4.70 -2.31 -1.33
N ARG A 162 4.56 -1.96 -2.61
CA ARG A 162 4.33 -0.59 -3.06
C ARG A 162 2.94 -0.08 -2.71
N PHE A 163 1.94 -0.94 -2.88
CA PHE A 163 0.55 -0.60 -2.59
C PHE A 163 0.12 -1.02 -1.17
N ASN A 164 1.07 -1.50 -0.37
CA ASN A 164 0.83 -2.00 1.00
C ASN A 164 -0.34 -2.99 1.05
N LEU A 165 -0.37 -3.91 0.07
CA LEU A 165 -1.46 -4.87 -0.08
C LEU A 165 -1.39 -5.91 1.04
N ARG A 166 -2.53 -6.18 1.67
CA ARG A 166 -2.64 -7.23 2.68
C ARG A 166 -2.47 -8.58 2.00
N ASN A 167 -1.40 -9.29 2.34
CA ASN A 167 -1.05 -10.59 1.74
C ASN A 167 -0.88 -11.72 2.77
N SER A 168 -1.16 -11.44 4.05
CA SER A 168 -1.10 -12.39 5.16
C SER A 168 -2.45 -12.47 5.86
N TRP A 169 -2.71 -13.61 6.50
CA TRP A 169 -3.93 -13.85 7.25
C TRP A 169 -3.63 -13.88 8.75
N HIS A 170 -4.45 -13.19 9.53
CA HIS A 170 -4.33 -13.22 10.98
C HIS A 170 -4.80 -14.57 11.51
N LYS A 171 -4.16 -15.09 12.58
CA LYS A 171 -4.50 -16.41 13.15
C LYS A 171 -5.98 -16.55 13.53
N ASN A 172 -6.60 -15.46 13.98
CA ASN A 172 -8.02 -15.45 14.33
C ASN A 172 -8.91 -15.76 13.12
N ILE A 173 -8.57 -15.22 11.95
CA ILE A 173 -9.28 -15.47 10.69
C ILE A 173 -9.13 -16.94 10.30
N VAL A 174 -7.91 -17.47 10.32
CA VAL A 174 -7.63 -18.88 10.02
C VAL A 174 -8.41 -19.82 10.95
N ASN A 175 -8.51 -19.47 12.24
CA ASN A 175 -9.29 -20.24 13.20
C ASN A 175 -10.80 -20.17 12.95
N GLU A 176 -11.30 -19.02 12.50
CA GLU A 176 -12.71 -18.85 12.15
C GLU A 176 -13.08 -19.67 10.90
N VAL A 177 -12.24 -19.64 9.86
CA VAL A 177 -12.41 -20.48 8.65
C VAL A 177 -12.47 -21.96 9.01
N LYS A 178 -11.60 -22.43 9.91
CA LYS A 178 -11.63 -23.83 10.40
C LYS A 178 -12.92 -24.21 11.12
N LYS A 179 -13.61 -23.25 11.75
CA LYS A 179 -14.92 -23.50 12.37
C LYS A 179 -16.00 -23.61 11.30
N ILE A 180 -15.98 -22.71 10.31
CA ILE A 180 -16.92 -22.73 9.18
C ILE A 180 -16.85 -24.05 8.41
N GLN A 181 -15.65 -24.57 8.16
CA GLN A 181 -15.44 -25.87 7.48
C GLN A 181 -16.07 -27.07 8.20
N ARG A 182 -16.44 -26.92 9.48
CA ARG A 182 -17.08 -27.99 10.28
C ARG A 182 -18.59 -27.80 10.41
N LEU A 183 -19.14 -26.68 9.91
CA LEU A 183 -20.57 -26.44 9.94
C LEU A 183 -21.25 -27.29 8.87
N ASP A 184 -22.41 -27.81 9.21
CA ASP A 184 -23.34 -28.31 8.20
C ASP A 184 -23.88 -27.09 7.42
N PRO A 185 -23.67 -27.00 6.10
CA PRO A 185 -24.17 -25.90 5.30
C PRO A 185 -25.71 -25.87 5.22
N LEU A 186 -26.40 -26.94 5.60
CA LEU A 186 -27.85 -27.06 5.54
C LEU A 186 -28.46 -26.90 6.93
N LEU A 187 -28.92 -25.69 7.27
CA LEU A 187 -29.84 -25.51 8.38
C LEU A 187 -31.25 -26.01 7.97
N PRO A 188 -31.83 -27.02 8.65
CA PRO A 188 -33.15 -27.52 8.30
C PRO A 188 -34.23 -26.45 8.47
N GLY A 189 -35.12 -26.34 7.48
CA GLY A 189 -36.38 -25.59 7.59
C GLY A 189 -36.37 -24.12 7.17
N THR A 190 -35.23 -23.56 6.74
CA THR A 190 -35.15 -22.13 6.32
C THR A 190 -34.92 -21.90 4.83
N ARG A 191 -34.62 -22.96 4.06
CA ARG A 191 -34.32 -22.89 2.63
C ARG A 191 -35.28 -23.75 1.81
N ARG A 192 -35.64 -23.25 0.62
CA ARG A 192 -36.35 -24.05 -0.39
C ARG A 192 -35.36 -25.01 -1.04
N ASP A 193 -35.70 -26.29 -1.04
CA ASP A 193 -34.92 -27.30 -1.75
C ASP A 193 -35.16 -27.16 -3.27
N LEU A 194 -34.09 -26.92 -4.02
CA LEU A 194 -34.05 -26.84 -5.47
C LEU A 194 -33.01 -27.81 -6.06
N SER A 195 -32.54 -28.78 -5.26
CA SER A 195 -31.49 -29.74 -5.65
C SER A 195 -31.88 -30.63 -6.84
N SER A 196 -33.18 -30.76 -7.13
CA SER A 196 -33.68 -31.48 -8.30
C SER A 196 -33.55 -30.71 -9.63
N LEU A 197 -33.31 -29.39 -9.58
CA LEU A 197 -33.12 -28.58 -10.79
C LEU A 197 -31.67 -28.71 -11.26
N PRO A 198 -31.42 -28.95 -12.56
CA PRO A 198 -30.08 -29.16 -13.10
C PRO A 198 -29.34 -27.83 -13.31
N PHE A 199 -28.98 -27.17 -12.20
CA PHE A 199 -28.12 -25.99 -12.22
C PHE A 199 -26.74 -26.30 -12.81
N VAL A 200 -26.20 -25.34 -13.58
CA VAL A 200 -24.84 -25.38 -14.11
C VAL A 200 -24.08 -24.10 -13.75
N THR A 201 -22.77 -24.20 -13.62
CA THR A 201 -21.87 -23.04 -13.52
C THR A 201 -21.08 -22.92 -14.83
N ILE A 202 -20.73 -21.70 -15.23
CA ILE A 202 -20.05 -21.43 -16.51
C ILE A 202 -18.82 -20.58 -16.23
N ASP A 203 -17.70 -21.25 -15.99
CA ASP A 203 -16.48 -20.62 -15.47
C ASP A 203 -15.24 -20.94 -16.29
N GLY A 204 -14.17 -20.17 -16.05
CA GLY A 204 -12.86 -20.49 -16.62
C GLY A 204 -12.33 -21.83 -16.11
N LYS A 205 -11.58 -22.56 -16.95
CA LYS A 205 -11.02 -23.89 -16.65
C LYS A 205 -10.27 -23.99 -15.30
N ASN A 206 -9.71 -22.89 -14.82
CA ASN A 206 -8.91 -22.82 -13.60
C ASN A 206 -9.63 -22.15 -12.41
N ALA A 207 -10.92 -21.82 -12.55
CA ALA A 207 -11.72 -21.24 -11.47
C ALA A 207 -11.88 -22.25 -10.32
N LYS A 208 -11.95 -21.73 -9.09
CA LYS A 208 -12.12 -22.54 -7.88
C LYS A 208 -13.24 -22.01 -6.96
N ASP A 209 -13.75 -20.84 -7.30
CA ASP A 209 -14.70 -19.99 -6.62
C ASP A 209 -15.95 -19.87 -7.50
N PHE A 210 -16.81 -20.88 -7.44
CA PHE A 210 -18.07 -20.92 -8.18
C PHE A 210 -19.14 -20.14 -7.40
N ASP A 211 -19.23 -18.84 -7.65
CA ASP A 211 -20.09 -17.93 -6.90
C ASP A 211 -21.55 -17.96 -7.39
N ASP A 212 -21.81 -18.44 -8.59
CA ASP A 212 -23.13 -18.48 -9.21
C ASP A 212 -23.42 -19.77 -9.99
N ALA A 213 -24.70 -20.10 -10.09
CA ALA A 213 -25.22 -21.18 -10.92
C ALA A 213 -26.52 -20.77 -11.59
N VAL A 214 -26.72 -21.22 -12.83
CA VAL A 214 -27.89 -20.88 -13.65
C VAL A 214 -28.65 -22.12 -14.11
N TYR A 215 -29.96 -21.99 -14.20
CA TYR A 215 -30.86 -22.98 -14.81
C TYR A 215 -31.99 -22.23 -15.52
N ALA A 216 -32.39 -22.68 -16.71
CA ALA A 216 -33.49 -22.09 -17.44
C ALA A 216 -34.43 -23.18 -17.96
N GLU A 217 -35.73 -22.92 -17.90
CA GLU A 217 -36.77 -23.82 -18.40
C GLU A 217 -37.84 -23.05 -19.19
N GLU A 218 -38.39 -23.68 -20.22
CA GLU A 218 -39.49 -23.09 -20.99
C GLU A 218 -40.77 -23.06 -20.15
N THR A 219 -41.59 -22.04 -20.38
CA THR A 219 -42.90 -21.90 -19.73
C THR A 219 -44.03 -22.32 -20.67
N ASN A 220 -45.11 -22.86 -20.09
CA ASN A 220 -46.29 -23.31 -20.83
C ASN A 220 -47.00 -22.20 -21.63
N LYS A 221 -46.69 -20.92 -21.39
CA LYS A 221 -47.30 -19.75 -22.07
C LYS A 221 -46.39 -19.14 -23.14
N GLY A 222 -45.26 -19.79 -23.43
CA GLY A 222 -44.17 -19.22 -24.23
C GLY A 222 -43.25 -18.34 -23.38
N GLY A 223 -41.93 -18.46 -23.58
CA GLY A 223 -40.90 -17.77 -22.79
C GLY A 223 -40.17 -18.72 -21.83
N TYR A 224 -39.29 -18.17 -20.98
CA TYR A 224 -38.42 -18.94 -20.08
C TYR A 224 -38.51 -18.44 -18.64
N ASN A 225 -38.46 -19.37 -17.68
CA ASN A 225 -38.11 -19.10 -16.30
C ASN A 225 -36.59 -19.23 -16.16
N LEU A 226 -35.91 -18.16 -15.75
CA LEU A 226 -34.48 -18.17 -15.43
C LEU A 226 -34.29 -18.18 -13.92
N TYR A 227 -33.53 -19.15 -13.44
CA TYR A 227 -33.07 -19.26 -12.07
C TYR A 227 -31.60 -18.89 -12.01
N VAL A 228 -31.27 -17.98 -11.11
CA VAL A 228 -29.88 -17.58 -10.80
C VAL A 228 -29.66 -17.83 -9.31
N ALA A 229 -28.84 -18.82 -8.98
CA ALA A 229 -28.45 -19.14 -7.61
C ALA A 229 -27.09 -18.49 -7.33
N ILE A 230 -27.00 -17.68 -6.27
CA ILE A 230 -25.76 -17.02 -5.83
C ILE A 230 -25.32 -17.64 -4.51
N ALA A 231 -24.02 -17.87 -4.35
CA ALA A 231 -23.42 -18.37 -3.13
C ALA A 231 -23.76 -17.47 -1.93
N ASP A 232 -24.33 -18.07 -0.89
CA ASP A 232 -24.74 -17.35 0.32
C ASP A 232 -23.57 -17.21 1.30
N VAL A 233 -22.61 -16.34 0.95
CA VAL A 233 -21.44 -16.05 1.79
C VAL A 233 -21.86 -15.48 3.15
N SER A 234 -22.94 -14.70 3.18
CA SER A 234 -23.46 -14.05 4.38
C SER A 234 -23.92 -15.04 5.46
N HIS A 235 -24.31 -16.25 5.05
CA HIS A 235 -24.63 -17.33 5.97
C HIS A 235 -23.43 -17.75 6.84
N PHE A 236 -22.23 -17.74 6.26
CA PHE A 236 -21.01 -18.22 6.92
C PHE A 236 -20.21 -17.11 7.59
N VAL A 237 -20.36 -15.86 7.13
CA VAL A 237 -19.62 -14.71 7.64
C VAL A 237 -20.54 -13.83 8.47
N SER A 238 -20.44 -13.96 9.79
CA SER A 238 -21.21 -13.13 10.73
C SER A 238 -20.71 -11.69 10.73
N ILE A 239 -21.63 -10.74 10.93
CA ILE A 239 -21.30 -9.31 11.08
C ILE A 239 -20.29 -9.13 12.22
N ASP A 240 -19.29 -8.29 12.00
CA ASP A 240 -18.22 -7.96 12.94
C ASP A 240 -17.30 -9.14 13.32
N SER A 241 -17.39 -10.27 12.64
CA SER A 241 -16.42 -11.36 12.78
C SER A 241 -15.03 -10.96 12.26
N PHE A 242 -14.00 -11.77 12.54
CA PHE A 242 -12.65 -11.45 12.04
C PHE A 242 -12.58 -11.54 10.51
N ILE A 243 -13.33 -12.46 9.92
CA ILE A 243 -13.45 -12.59 8.46
C ILE A 243 -14.17 -11.36 7.89
N ASP A 244 -15.30 -10.92 8.46
CA ASP A 244 -16.03 -9.74 8.00
C ASP A 244 -15.16 -8.47 8.06
N GLN A 245 -14.50 -8.24 9.20
CA GLN A 245 -13.61 -7.08 9.34
C GLN A 245 -12.46 -7.11 8.33
N GLU A 246 -11.87 -8.28 8.06
CA GLU A 246 -10.79 -8.39 7.07
C GLU A 246 -11.33 -8.22 5.64
N ALA A 247 -12.50 -8.75 5.32
CA ALA A 247 -13.17 -8.57 4.04
C ALA A 247 -13.44 -7.08 3.78
N ARG A 248 -14.00 -6.35 4.77
CA ARG A 248 -14.19 -4.89 4.71
C ARG A 248 -12.88 -4.13 4.53
N ASN A 249 -11.81 -4.56 5.21
CA ASN A 249 -10.49 -3.93 5.09
C ASN A 249 -9.82 -4.17 3.73
N ARG A 250 -10.11 -5.29 3.06
CA ARG A 250 -9.58 -5.61 1.73
C ARG A 250 -10.44 -5.02 0.62
N GLY A 251 -11.75 -4.92 0.83
CA GLY A 251 -12.72 -4.42 -0.13
C GLY A 251 -12.98 -5.44 -1.23
N LEU A 252 -12.16 -5.42 -2.28
CA LEU A 252 -12.33 -6.26 -3.47
C LEU A 252 -11.14 -7.21 -3.67
N PRO A 253 -11.38 -8.41 -4.22
CA PRO A 253 -10.29 -9.29 -4.62
C PRO A 253 -9.45 -8.62 -5.72
N PHE A 254 -8.17 -8.96 -5.78
CA PHE A 254 -7.29 -8.49 -6.84
C PHE A 254 -6.42 -9.63 -7.38
N THR A 255 -6.13 -9.59 -8.68
CA THR A 255 -5.26 -10.54 -9.35
C THR A 255 -3.93 -9.89 -9.67
N LEU A 256 -2.86 -10.61 -9.32
CA LEU A 256 -1.55 -10.41 -9.90
C LEU A 256 -1.26 -11.55 -10.88
N GLN A 257 -0.27 -11.35 -11.73
CA GLN A 257 0.01 -12.17 -12.92
C GLN A 257 0.03 -13.69 -12.65
N THR A 258 0.44 -14.10 -11.45
CA THR A 258 0.49 -15.51 -11.04
C THR A 258 -0.28 -15.82 -9.75
N LYS A 259 -0.98 -14.84 -9.18
CA LYS A 259 -1.60 -15.00 -7.86
C LYS A 259 -2.88 -14.19 -7.71
N LEU A 260 -3.96 -14.88 -7.41
CA LEU A 260 -5.21 -14.30 -6.94
C LEU A 260 -5.10 -14.01 -5.43
N PHE A 261 -5.54 -12.83 -5.01
CA PHE A 261 -5.67 -12.45 -3.62
C PHE A 261 -7.15 -12.26 -3.30
N LEU A 262 -7.72 -13.27 -2.66
CA LEU A 262 -9.12 -13.27 -2.26
C LEU A 262 -9.33 -12.52 -0.94
N CYS A 263 -10.57 -12.08 -0.73
CA CYS A 263 -10.99 -11.45 0.52
C CYS A 263 -11.16 -12.48 1.66
N CYS A 264 -11.34 -13.77 1.36
CA CYS A 264 -11.68 -14.80 2.36
C CYS A 264 -11.06 -16.20 2.12
N GLN A 265 -9.92 -16.34 1.43
CA GLN A 265 -9.34 -17.68 1.18
C GLN A 265 -7.81 -17.72 1.37
N GLU A 266 -7.33 -18.78 2.04
CA GLU A 266 -5.92 -19.19 1.98
C GLU A 266 -5.68 -20.03 0.72
N ASN A 267 -4.50 -19.84 0.10
CA ASN A 267 -4.03 -20.63 -1.04
C ASN A 267 -3.64 -22.06 -0.63
#